data_AF-A0A2V7W719-F1
#
_entry.id   AF-A0A2V7W719-F1
#
_cell.length_a   1.000
_cell.length_b   1.000
_cell.length_c   1.000
_cell.angle_alpha   90.00
_cell.angle_beta   90.00
_cell.angle_gamma   90.00
#
_symmetry.space_group_name_H-M   'P 1'
#
loop_
_entity.id
_entity.type
_entity.pdbx_description
1 polymer ?
#
loop_
_entity_poly.entity_id
_entity_poly.type
_entity_poly.pdbx_seq_one_letter_code
_entity_poly.pdbx_strand_id
1 'polypeptide(L)'
;MTRILSLITVLVLIALPAMAITYGTDDGKLHPEVGALVGHFTSGTFPYCSGTLISPTVFLTAAHCDLGVSRVFVTFDEHADANSKLLSGTYYADPLYNQAQSDPHDIAVVVLDKPVKGLTPARLPAAGSLDALSVGAPFTPVGYGGQEPTNEIGPGGDVITYLDSREYVSGSLNSINPAWLRLSQNIHTGDGGTCYGDSGGPNFLGASRTETNIVGGTTITGDSLCKATNVIYRLDTASARSFLSRFVALP
;
A
#
# COMPACT_ATOMS: atom_id res chain seq x y z
N MET A 1 -28.78 -58.65 14.58
CA MET A 1 -28.13 -57.89 13.50
C MET A 1 -28.07 -56.43 13.94
N THR A 2 -26.95 -56.04 14.55
CA THR A 2 -26.76 -54.76 15.24
C THR A 2 -26.38 -53.71 14.20
N ARG A 3 -27.19 -52.64 14.07
CA ARG A 3 -26.93 -51.53 13.13
C ARG A 3 -25.88 -50.60 13.72
N ILE A 4 -24.74 -50.47 13.06
CA ILE A 4 -23.75 -49.41 13.33
C ILE A 4 -24.06 -48.29 12.32
N LEU A 5 -24.61 -47.17 12.80
CA LEU A 5 -24.65 -45.93 12.03
C LEU A 5 -23.30 -45.22 12.21
N SER A 6 -22.47 -45.24 11.16
CA SER A 6 -21.28 -44.40 11.09
C SER A 6 -21.71 -42.95 10.84
N LEU A 7 -21.50 -42.10 11.83
CA LEU A 7 -21.67 -40.65 11.71
C LEU A 7 -20.44 -40.09 10.96
N ILE A 8 -20.59 -39.75 9.69
CA ILE A 8 -19.55 -39.06 8.92
C ILE A 8 -19.58 -37.58 9.35
N THR A 9 -18.60 -37.17 10.13
CA THR A 9 -18.38 -35.76 10.46
C THR A 9 -17.75 -35.07 9.25
N VAL A 10 -18.55 -34.31 8.51
CA VAL A 10 -18.04 -33.45 7.43
C VAL A 10 -17.35 -32.26 8.09
N LEU A 11 -16.02 -32.24 8.01
CA LEU A 11 -15.22 -31.08 8.41
C LEU A 11 -15.40 -30.00 7.34
N VAL A 12 -16.21 -28.99 7.63
CA VAL A 12 -16.34 -27.81 6.76
C VAL A 12 -15.06 -26.98 6.95
N LEU A 13 -14.13 -27.10 6.00
CA LEU A 13 -13.04 -26.13 5.85
C LEU A 13 -13.65 -24.83 5.37
N ILE A 14 -13.78 -23.86 6.27
CA ILE A 14 -14.05 -22.48 5.91
C ILE A 14 -12.73 -21.96 5.32
N ALA A 15 -12.66 -21.88 3.99
CA ALA A 15 -11.60 -21.11 3.34
C ALA A 15 -11.83 -19.65 3.73
N LEU A 16 -11.01 -19.12 4.62
CA LEU A 16 -10.95 -17.68 4.81
C LEU A 16 -10.48 -17.09 3.47
N PRO A 17 -11.15 -16.04 2.96
CA PRO A 17 -10.63 -15.35 1.78
C PRO A 17 -9.18 -14.94 2.08
N ALA A 18 -8.29 -15.21 1.13
CA ALA A 18 -6.99 -14.53 1.10
C ALA A 18 -7.28 -13.04 0.85
N MET A 19 -6.51 -12.13 1.45
CA MET A 19 -6.77 -10.68 1.61
C MET A 19 -5.52 -9.89 1.17
N ALA A 20 -5.49 -9.11 0.05
CA ALA A 20 -4.38 -8.17 -0.42
C ALA A 20 -3.77 -7.44 0.79
N ILE A 21 -2.48 -7.04 0.76
CA ILE A 21 -1.72 -6.73 2.00
C ILE A 21 -1.56 -8.02 2.86
N THR A 22 -0.36 -8.38 3.31
CA THR A 22 -0.18 -9.64 4.07
C THR A 22 -0.93 -9.59 5.39
N TYR A 23 -1.79 -10.60 5.62
CA TYR A 23 -2.70 -10.68 6.76
C TYR A 23 -3.73 -9.53 6.81
N GLY A 24 -3.99 -8.89 5.66
CA GLY A 24 -4.91 -7.77 5.52
C GLY A 24 -6.37 -8.17 5.58
N THR A 25 -7.23 -7.18 5.35
CA THR A 25 -8.66 -7.38 5.13
C THR A 25 -9.22 -6.36 4.14
N ASP A 26 -10.35 -6.73 3.53
CA ASP A 26 -11.00 -6.02 2.43
C ASP A 26 -11.35 -4.63 2.93
N ASP A 27 -10.94 -3.61 2.17
CA ASP A 27 -11.09 -2.22 2.58
C ASP A 27 -12.56 -1.78 2.52
N GLY A 28 -13.30 -2.30 1.54
CA GLY A 28 -14.66 -1.96 1.22
C GLY A 28 -14.83 -0.50 0.82
N LYS A 29 -14.95 0.38 1.81
CA LYS A 29 -15.16 1.84 1.62
C LYS A 29 -14.40 2.69 2.63
N LEU A 30 -13.44 2.11 3.35
CA LEU A 30 -12.76 2.79 4.46
C LEU A 30 -11.76 3.82 3.93
N HIS A 31 -11.03 3.49 2.86
CA HIS A 31 -9.99 4.35 2.29
C HIS A 31 -10.22 4.62 0.79
N PRO A 32 -11.35 5.23 0.40
CA PRO A 32 -11.71 5.40 -1.01
C PRO A 32 -10.76 6.33 -1.79
N GLU A 33 -9.92 7.11 -1.10
CA GLU A 33 -8.84 7.91 -1.67
C GLU A 33 -7.57 7.13 -2.01
N VAL A 34 -7.49 5.85 -1.64
CA VAL A 34 -6.40 4.95 -1.99
C VAL A 34 -6.73 4.23 -3.29
N GLY A 35 -5.74 4.19 -4.17
CA GLY A 35 -5.90 3.68 -5.52
C GLY A 35 -4.67 2.94 -6.00
N ALA A 36 -4.79 2.39 -7.21
CA ALA A 36 -3.73 1.65 -7.87
C ALA A 36 -3.28 2.35 -9.15
N LEU A 37 -1.96 2.31 -9.41
CA LEU A 37 -1.42 2.50 -10.74
C LEU A 37 -1.68 1.23 -11.57
N VAL A 38 -2.27 1.42 -12.74
CA VAL A 38 -2.65 0.33 -13.64
C VAL A 38 -1.78 0.37 -14.89
N GLY A 39 -1.18 -0.78 -15.21
CA GLY A 39 -0.28 -0.96 -16.34
C GLY A 39 -0.86 -1.93 -17.36
N HIS A 40 -0.53 -1.72 -18.63
CA HIS A 40 -0.83 -2.66 -19.71
C HIS A 40 0.43 -3.47 -20.02
N PHE A 41 0.42 -4.74 -19.64
CA PHE A 41 1.50 -5.69 -19.87
C PHE A 41 1.07 -6.75 -20.88
N THR A 42 2.03 -7.54 -21.38
CA THR A 42 1.74 -8.64 -22.30
C THR A 42 0.82 -9.70 -21.69
N SER A 43 0.89 -9.89 -20.37
CA SER A 43 0.05 -10.83 -19.61
C SER A 43 -1.33 -10.29 -19.26
N GLY A 44 -1.60 -8.99 -19.45
CA GLY A 44 -2.88 -8.39 -19.11
C GLY A 44 -2.77 -6.96 -18.62
N THR A 45 -3.89 -6.44 -18.13
CA THR A 45 -3.98 -5.12 -17.49
C THR A 45 -4.26 -5.32 -16.02
N PHE A 46 -3.36 -4.87 -15.15
CA PHE A 46 -3.47 -5.09 -13.71
C PHE A 46 -2.79 -3.97 -12.92
N PRO A 47 -3.16 -3.80 -11.63
CA PRO A 47 -2.40 -3.00 -10.67
C PRO A 47 -0.94 -3.43 -10.59
N TYR A 48 -0.01 -2.48 -10.61
CA TYR A 48 1.42 -2.79 -10.42
C TYR A 48 2.06 -2.02 -9.25
N CYS A 49 1.45 -0.92 -8.84
CA CYS A 49 1.82 -0.15 -7.68
C CYS A 49 0.56 0.48 -7.07
N SER A 50 0.65 0.90 -5.82
CA SER A 50 -0.41 1.58 -5.09
C SER A 50 -0.09 3.07 -4.93
N GLY A 51 -1.06 3.81 -4.37
CA GLY A 51 -0.89 5.21 -4.04
C GLY A 51 -2.13 5.82 -3.43
N THR A 52 -2.10 7.12 -3.19
CA THR A 52 -3.17 7.82 -2.49
C THR A 52 -3.42 9.22 -3.06
N LEU A 53 -4.69 9.61 -3.18
CA LEU A 53 -5.07 10.95 -3.61
C LEU A 53 -4.80 11.93 -2.47
N ILE A 54 -3.89 12.89 -2.66
CA ILE A 54 -3.52 13.93 -1.67
C ILE A 54 -4.03 15.33 -2.02
N SER A 55 -4.59 15.49 -3.22
CA SER A 55 -5.45 16.61 -3.61
C SER A 55 -6.41 16.15 -4.71
N PRO A 56 -7.44 16.91 -5.11
CA PRO A 56 -8.35 16.48 -6.18
C PRO A 56 -7.67 16.06 -7.48
N THR A 57 -6.43 16.47 -7.74
CA THR A 57 -5.68 16.15 -8.98
C THR A 57 -4.33 15.49 -8.75
N VAL A 58 -3.90 15.29 -7.50
CA VAL A 58 -2.54 14.79 -7.21
C VAL A 58 -2.65 13.46 -6.47
N PHE A 59 -2.14 12.42 -7.12
CA PHE A 59 -2.04 11.07 -6.59
C PHE A 59 -0.59 10.78 -6.23
N LEU A 60 -0.31 10.56 -4.96
CA LEU A 60 1.01 10.27 -4.39
C LEU A 60 1.36 8.79 -4.57
N THR A 61 2.59 8.50 -4.95
CA THR A 61 3.14 7.16 -5.13
C THR A 61 4.68 7.17 -4.97
N ALA A 62 5.36 6.07 -5.28
CA ALA A 62 6.82 5.94 -5.19
C ALA A 62 7.49 6.15 -6.56
N ALA A 63 8.71 6.68 -6.58
CA ALA A 63 9.47 6.95 -7.81
C ALA A 63 9.90 5.68 -8.55
N HIS A 64 10.20 4.60 -7.81
CA HIS A 64 10.57 3.33 -8.43
C HIS A 64 9.43 2.63 -9.18
N CYS A 65 8.19 3.13 -9.04
CA CYS A 65 7.04 2.65 -9.82
C CYS A 65 7.06 3.15 -11.28
N ASP A 66 7.99 4.01 -11.68
CA ASP A 66 8.04 4.51 -13.06
C ASP A 66 8.33 3.37 -14.06
N LEU A 67 7.38 3.15 -14.98
CA LEU A 67 7.53 2.20 -16.10
C LEU A 67 8.27 2.82 -17.31
N GLY A 68 8.83 4.01 -17.17
CA GLY A 68 9.48 4.76 -18.25
C GLY A 68 8.49 5.37 -19.23
N VAL A 69 7.24 5.59 -18.80
CA VAL A 69 6.17 6.17 -19.61
C VAL A 69 5.70 7.48 -19.01
N SER A 70 5.48 8.48 -19.85
CA SER A 70 5.03 9.81 -19.38
C SER A 70 3.58 9.84 -18.90
N ARG A 71 2.78 8.85 -19.32
CA ARG A 71 1.33 8.78 -19.10
C ARG A 71 0.98 7.47 -18.44
N VAL A 72 0.28 7.57 -17.33
CA VAL A 72 -0.12 6.43 -16.50
C VAL A 72 -1.62 6.49 -16.23
N PHE A 73 -2.16 5.35 -15.81
CA PHE A 73 -3.55 5.21 -15.40
C PHE A 73 -3.65 4.93 -13.91
N VAL A 74 -4.65 5.53 -13.27
CA VAL A 74 -5.00 5.33 -11.85
C VAL A 74 -6.44 4.85 -11.76
N THR A 75 -6.71 3.87 -10.91
CA THR A 75 -8.06 3.51 -10.47
C THR A 75 -8.20 3.72 -8.97
N PHE A 76 -9.41 4.09 -8.53
CA PHE A 76 -9.81 4.14 -7.11
C PHE A 76 -10.90 3.11 -6.79
N ASP A 77 -11.22 2.26 -7.76
CA ASP A 77 -12.22 1.22 -7.57
C ASP A 77 -11.71 0.20 -6.56
N GLU A 78 -12.63 -0.32 -5.74
CA GLU A 78 -12.32 -1.31 -4.71
C GLU A 78 -11.66 -2.55 -5.30
N HIS A 79 -12.21 -3.04 -6.41
CA HIS A 79 -11.63 -4.12 -7.20
C HIS A 79 -11.15 -3.52 -8.52
N ALA A 80 -9.85 -3.67 -8.78
CA ALA A 80 -9.21 -3.26 -10.00
C ALA A 80 -9.32 -4.39 -11.03
N ASP A 81 -10.24 -4.24 -11.98
CA ASP A 81 -10.48 -5.21 -13.04
C ASP A 81 -10.57 -4.54 -14.43
N ALA A 82 -10.90 -5.32 -15.46
CA ALA A 82 -10.99 -4.85 -16.83
C ALA A 82 -12.08 -3.77 -17.07
N ASN A 83 -13.04 -3.62 -16.16
CA ASN A 83 -14.12 -2.63 -16.22
C ASN A 83 -13.85 -1.42 -15.32
N SER A 84 -12.74 -1.41 -14.56
CA SER A 84 -12.43 -0.33 -13.66
C SER A 84 -12.33 1.02 -14.37
N LYS A 85 -12.74 2.06 -13.66
CA LYS A 85 -12.62 3.42 -14.15
C LYS A 85 -11.17 3.89 -14.09
N LEU A 86 -10.53 3.93 -15.25
CA LEU A 86 -9.18 4.45 -15.39
C LEU A 86 -9.17 5.97 -15.56
N LEU A 87 -8.40 6.63 -14.70
CA LEU A 87 -8.09 8.05 -14.76
C LEU A 87 -6.67 8.22 -15.30
N SER A 88 -6.51 9.00 -16.36
CA SER A 88 -5.20 9.29 -16.92
C SER A 88 -4.53 10.47 -16.22
N GLY A 89 -3.21 10.40 -16.13
CA GLY A 89 -2.39 11.46 -15.56
C GLY A 89 -0.95 11.40 -16.04
N THR A 90 -0.19 12.45 -15.71
CA THR A 90 1.24 12.55 -15.99
C THR A 90 2.03 12.23 -14.74
N TYR A 91 2.98 11.31 -14.88
CA TYR A 91 3.83 10.85 -13.81
C TYR A 91 5.04 11.78 -13.62
N TYR A 92 5.33 12.15 -12.39
CA TYR A 92 6.47 12.98 -12.00
C TYR A 92 7.20 12.32 -10.82
N ALA A 93 8.34 11.69 -11.08
CA ALA A 93 9.26 11.28 -10.02
C ALA A 93 10.04 12.48 -9.47
N ASP A 94 10.48 12.39 -8.21
CA ASP A 94 11.51 13.29 -7.71
C ASP A 94 12.79 13.14 -8.55
N PRO A 95 13.28 14.20 -9.22
CA PRO A 95 14.48 14.12 -10.05
C PRO A 95 15.75 13.80 -9.24
N LEU A 96 15.70 13.85 -7.91
CA LEU A 96 16.78 13.47 -7.02
C LEU A 96 16.77 11.99 -6.63
N TYR A 97 15.81 11.19 -7.12
CA TYR A 97 15.75 9.75 -6.86
C TYR A 97 17.06 9.06 -7.20
N ASN A 98 17.70 8.43 -6.21
CA ASN A 98 19.08 7.95 -6.32
C ASN A 98 19.37 6.58 -5.67
N GLN A 99 18.34 5.86 -5.22
CA GLN A 99 18.44 4.55 -4.55
C GLN A 99 19.35 4.52 -3.29
N ALA A 100 19.75 5.68 -2.77
CA ALA A 100 20.58 5.76 -1.58
C ALA A 100 19.80 5.26 -0.34
N GLN A 101 20.49 4.55 0.55
CA GLN A 101 19.87 4.01 1.75
C GLN A 101 19.53 5.08 2.80
N SER A 102 20.25 6.21 2.79
CA SER A 102 20.08 7.28 3.78
C SER A 102 18.86 8.15 3.50
N ASP A 103 18.69 8.54 2.25
CA ASP A 103 17.57 9.32 1.73
C ASP A 103 17.52 9.09 0.21
N PRO A 104 16.66 8.18 -0.28
CA PRO A 104 16.64 7.81 -1.69
C PRO A 104 15.92 8.82 -2.57
N HIS A 105 15.14 9.76 -2.01
CA HIS A 105 14.14 10.53 -2.76
C HIS A 105 13.14 9.65 -3.54
N ASP A 106 12.76 8.50 -2.98
CA ASP A 106 11.84 7.55 -3.64
C ASP A 106 10.38 7.98 -3.47
N ILE A 107 10.02 9.07 -4.17
CA ILE A 107 8.71 9.68 -4.10
C ILE A 107 8.31 10.21 -5.48
N ALA A 108 7.05 10.04 -5.83
CA ALA A 108 6.49 10.54 -7.08
C ALA A 108 5.05 11.00 -6.89
N VAL A 109 4.56 11.76 -7.86
CA VAL A 109 3.14 12.04 -7.99
C VAL A 109 2.67 11.78 -9.41
N VAL A 110 1.41 11.40 -9.55
CA VAL A 110 0.66 11.50 -10.78
C VAL A 110 -0.25 12.71 -10.70
N VAL A 111 -0.06 13.66 -11.61
CA VAL A 111 -1.01 14.76 -11.80
C VAL A 111 -2.08 14.29 -12.78
N LEU A 112 -3.28 14.04 -12.26
CA LEU A 112 -4.45 13.58 -13.00
C LEU A 112 -4.98 14.68 -13.92
N ASP A 113 -5.44 14.31 -15.12
CA ASP A 113 -5.95 15.28 -16.11
C ASP A 113 -7.20 16.02 -15.65
N LYS A 114 -7.98 15.37 -14.78
CA LYS A 114 -9.26 15.87 -14.29
C LYS A 114 -9.33 15.68 -12.78
N PRO A 115 -9.92 16.64 -12.05
CA PRO A 115 -10.12 16.48 -10.62
C PRO A 115 -11.07 15.31 -10.34
N VAL A 116 -10.67 14.47 -9.39
CA VAL A 116 -11.52 13.43 -8.82
C VAL A 116 -12.56 14.09 -7.93
N LYS A 117 -13.83 13.71 -8.10
CA LYS A 117 -14.97 14.26 -7.37
C LYS A 117 -15.53 13.20 -6.43
N GLY A 118 -16.02 13.62 -5.28
CA GLY A 118 -16.67 12.72 -4.31
C GLY A 118 -15.71 11.92 -3.43
N LEU A 119 -14.40 12.14 -3.57
CA LEU A 119 -13.38 11.60 -2.66
C LEU A 119 -12.79 12.72 -1.83
N THR A 120 -12.52 12.44 -0.55
CA THR A 120 -11.78 13.33 0.33
C THR A 120 -10.30 12.97 0.24
N PRO A 121 -9.42 13.81 -0.31
CA PRO A 121 -8.01 13.49 -0.38
C PRO A 121 -7.39 13.32 1.01
N ALA A 122 -6.37 12.47 1.10
CA ALA A 122 -5.58 12.29 2.29
C ALA A 122 -4.74 13.51 2.63
N ARG A 123 -4.44 13.68 3.92
CA ARG A 123 -3.64 14.80 4.41
C ARG A 123 -2.17 14.39 4.55
N LEU A 124 -1.29 15.33 4.24
CA LEU A 124 0.14 15.20 4.50
C LEU A 124 0.45 15.53 5.98
N PRO A 125 1.53 14.96 6.54
CA PRO A 125 1.97 15.25 7.89
C PRO A 125 2.65 16.63 7.96
N ALA A 126 2.60 17.27 9.13
CA ALA A 126 3.32 18.52 9.35
C ALA A 126 4.84 18.27 9.38
N ALA A 127 5.65 19.29 9.07
CA ALA A 127 7.10 19.15 9.03
C ALA A 127 7.65 18.59 10.36
N GLY A 128 8.44 17.51 10.28
CA GLY A 128 9.06 16.86 11.44
C GLY A 128 8.08 16.23 12.44
N SER A 129 6.78 16.12 12.13
CA SER A 129 5.80 15.64 13.10
C SER A 129 5.97 14.17 13.48
N LEU A 130 6.73 13.40 12.68
CA LEU A 130 6.94 11.97 12.92
C LEU A 130 8.14 11.70 13.83
N ASP A 131 9.01 12.69 14.10
CA ASP A 131 10.21 12.53 14.92
C ASP A 131 9.93 12.07 16.36
N ALA A 132 8.74 12.37 16.88
CA ALA A 132 8.33 12.05 18.24
C ALA A 132 7.50 10.76 18.36
N LEU A 133 7.37 9.97 17.28
CA LEU A 133 6.63 8.72 17.33
C LEU A 133 7.35 7.69 18.21
N SER A 134 6.59 7.07 19.12
CA SER A 134 7.07 5.98 19.95
C SER A 134 7.04 4.66 19.17
N VAL A 135 7.98 3.76 19.49
CA VAL A 135 7.88 2.34 19.09
C VAL A 135 6.52 1.78 19.54
N GLY A 136 5.90 0.98 18.68
CA GLY A 136 4.55 0.46 18.87
C GLY A 136 3.44 1.42 18.43
N ALA A 137 3.75 2.64 17.96
CA ALA A 137 2.75 3.52 17.37
C ALA A 137 2.06 2.80 16.20
N PRO A 138 0.71 2.76 16.18
CA PRO A 138 -0.02 2.04 15.15
C PRO A 138 -0.07 2.82 13.84
N PHE A 139 -0.07 2.07 12.75
CA PHE A 139 -0.26 2.55 11.39
C PHE A 139 -1.24 1.63 10.66
N THR A 140 -1.91 2.19 9.65
CA THR A 140 -2.72 1.43 8.69
C THR A 140 -2.10 1.53 7.31
N PRO A 141 -1.35 0.51 6.86
CA PRO A 141 -1.01 0.34 5.45
C PRO A 141 -2.26 -0.02 4.64
N VAL A 142 -2.38 0.56 3.44
CA VAL A 142 -3.47 0.26 2.50
C VAL A 142 -2.91 0.12 1.08
N GLY A 143 -3.37 -0.87 0.33
CA GLY A 143 -2.87 -1.10 -1.03
C GLY A 143 -3.57 -2.24 -1.77
N TYR A 144 -3.03 -2.56 -2.94
CA TYR A 144 -3.56 -3.57 -3.89
C TYR A 144 -2.54 -4.71 -4.13
N GLY A 145 -1.51 -4.80 -3.28
CA GLY A 145 -0.38 -5.68 -3.46
C GLY A 145 -0.62 -7.13 -3.08
N GLY A 146 0.43 -7.92 -3.28
CA GLY A 146 0.41 -9.36 -3.17
C GLY A 146 0.15 -9.88 -1.76
N GLN A 147 -0.28 -11.13 -1.73
CA GLN A 147 -0.48 -11.91 -0.52
C GLN A 147 0.81 -12.35 0.14
N GLU A 148 0.65 -12.73 1.41
CA GLU A 148 1.64 -13.53 2.08
C GLU A 148 1.97 -14.71 1.14
N PRO A 149 3.24 -14.90 0.78
CA PRO A 149 3.63 -16.04 -0.02
C PRO A 149 3.22 -17.31 0.71
N THR A 150 2.41 -18.12 0.02
CA THR A 150 2.00 -19.43 0.51
C THR A 150 2.98 -20.47 0.03
N ASN A 151 3.39 -21.37 0.92
CA ASN A 151 4.17 -22.53 0.53
C ASN A 151 3.24 -23.48 -0.23
N GLU A 152 3.16 -23.37 -1.55
CA GLU A 152 2.57 -24.44 -2.33
C GLU A 152 3.43 -25.69 -2.12
N ILE A 153 2.83 -26.76 -1.59
CA ILE A 153 3.53 -28.03 -1.34
C ILE A 153 3.89 -28.66 -2.70
N GLY A 154 5.05 -28.27 -3.26
CA GLY A 154 5.53 -28.71 -4.56
C GLY A 154 6.85 -28.05 -4.97
N PRO A 155 7.47 -28.48 -6.08
CA PRO A 155 8.80 -27.99 -6.52
C PRO A 155 8.81 -26.53 -7.04
N GLY A 156 7.73 -25.77 -6.87
CA GLY A 156 7.53 -24.43 -7.44
C GLY A 156 7.99 -23.25 -6.56
N GLY A 157 8.26 -23.47 -5.27
CA GLY A 157 8.63 -22.40 -4.33
C GLY A 157 7.44 -21.56 -3.85
N ASP A 158 7.73 -20.46 -3.17
CA ASP A 158 6.72 -19.56 -2.60
C ASP A 158 5.96 -18.82 -3.70
N VAL A 159 4.62 -18.88 -3.67
CA VAL A 159 3.74 -18.22 -4.64
C VAL A 159 3.05 -17.04 -3.99
N ILE A 160 3.17 -15.86 -4.62
CA ILE A 160 2.46 -14.63 -4.24
C ILE A 160 1.22 -14.52 -5.12
N THR A 161 0.06 -14.51 -4.48
CA THR A 161 -1.23 -14.31 -5.15
C THR A 161 -1.62 -12.84 -5.07
N TYR A 162 -2.43 -12.40 -6.03
CA TYR A 162 -2.97 -11.03 -6.09
C TYR A 162 -4.48 -11.15 -6.18
N LEU A 163 -5.18 -10.32 -5.40
CA LEU A 163 -6.64 -10.27 -5.44
C LEU A 163 -7.15 -9.15 -6.33
N ASP A 164 -6.27 -8.21 -6.68
CA ASP A 164 -6.59 -6.95 -7.32
C ASP A 164 -7.67 -6.14 -6.58
N SER A 165 -7.88 -6.41 -5.28
CA SER A 165 -8.73 -5.62 -4.37
C SER A 165 -7.89 -4.67 -3.53
N ARG A 166 -8.51 -3.56 -3.11
CA ARG A 166 -7.96 -2.68 -2.10
C ARG A 166 -8.15 -3.30 -0.73
N GLU A 167 -7.09 -3.31 0.04
CA GLU A 167 -7.11 -3.91 1.36
C GLU A 167 -6.27 -3.10 2.32
N TYR A 168 -6.49 -3.33 3.61
CA TYR A 168 -5.77 -2.66 4.67
C TYR A 168 -5.39 -3.63 5.78
N VAL A 169 -4.43 -3.23 6.60
CA VAL A 169 -4.04 -3.98 7.79
C VAL A 169 -3.59 -3.03 8.89
N SER A 170 -3.42 -3.54 10.10
CA SER A 170 -2.70 -2.81 11.15
C SER A 170 -1.25 -3.26 11.21
N GLY A 171 -0.34 -2.30 11.34
CA GLY A 171 1.07 -2.54 11.64
C GLY A 171 1.55 -1.60 12.73
N SER A 172 2.65 -1.96 13.39
CA SER A 172 3.21 -1.18 14.50
C SER A 172 4.62 -0.70 14.20
N LEU A 173 4.94 0.52 14.62
CA LEU A 173 6.26 1.12 14.38
C LEU A 173 7.36 0.38 15.15
N ASN A 174 8.33 -0.16 14.44
CA ASN A 174 9.53 -0.76 15.03
C ASN A 174 10.64 0.26 15.25
N SER A 175 10.87 1.12 14.25
CA SER A 175 11.94 2.12 14.34
C SER A 175 11.70 3.28 13.37
N ILE A 176 12.33 4.40 13.71
CA ILE A 176 12.38 5.60 12.88
C ILE A 176 13.84 5.99 12.65
N ASN A 177 14.13 6.49 11.46
CA ASN A 177 15.38 7.15 11.15
C ASN A 177 15.09 8.45 10.34
N PRO A 178 16.11 9.22 9.91
CA PRO A 178 15.87 10.50 9.25
C PRO A 178 14.92 10.47 8.04
N ALA A 179 14.97 9.41 7.21
CA ALA A 179 14.14 9.30 5.99
C ALA A 179 13.06 8.22 6.07
N TRP A 180 13.17 7.30 7.03
CA TRP A 180 12.43 6.04 7.03
C TRP A 180 11.65 5.81 8.32
N LEU A 181 10.47 5.25 8.16
CA LEU A 181 9.79 4.46 9.19
C LEU A 181 9.93 2.98 8.83
N ARG A 182 10.02 2.12 9.83
CA ARG A 182 9.97 0.67 9.65
C ARG A 182 8.86 0.13 10.54
N LEU A 183 7.87 -0.53 9.94
CA LEU A 183 6.83 -1.21 10.67
C LEU A 183 7.15 -2.70 10.80
N SER A 184 6.65 -3.29 11.88
CA SER A 184 6.52 -4.73 12.03
C SER A 184 5.50 -5.26 11.02
N GLN A 185 5.78 -6.45 10.48
CA GLN A 185 4.88 -7.21 9.61
C GLN A 185 4.90 -8.67 10.06
N ASN A 186 4.74 -8.89 11.37
CA ASN A 186 4.82 -10.21 11.97
C ASN A 186 3.47 -10.62 12.57
N ILE A 187 2.84 -11.64 11.99
CA ILE A 187 1.55 -12.14 12.48
C ILE A 187 1.60 -12.57 13.96
N HIS A 188 2.76 -13.01 14.46
CA HIS A 188 2.91 -13.39 15.86
C HIS A 188 2.92 -12.20 16.83
N THR A 189 3.11 -10.98 16.33
CA THR A 189 2.92 -9.74 17.09
C THR A 189 1.56 -9.09 16.79
N GLY A 190 0.75 -9.71 15.93
CA GLY A 190 -0.53 -9.18 15.47
C GLY A 190 -0.41 -8.11 14.39
N ASP A 191 0.77 -7.98 13.77
CA ASP A 191 1.03 -7.00 12.72
C ASP A 191 0.99 -7.67 11.35
N GLY A 192 0.30 -7.05 10.40
CA GLY A 192 0.46 -7.33 8.98
C GLY A 192 1.20 -6.21 8.26
N GLY A 193 1.26 -6.29 6.95
CA GLY A 193 1.95 -5.28 6.17
C GLY A 193 1.95 -5.54 4.69
N THR A 194 2.84 -4.87 4.01
CA THR A 194 2.79 -4.68 2.56
C THR A 194 3.62 -5.71 1.82
N CYS A 195 3.29 -5.94 0.55
CA CYS A 195 4.07 -6.80 -0.34
C CYS A 195 4.26 -6.16 -1.72
N TYR A 196 4.76 -6.93 -2.69
CA TYR A 196 4.91 -6.47 -4.07
C TYR A 196 3.58 -5.91 -4.60
N GLY A 197 3.61 -4.73 -5.23
CA GLY A 197 2.39 -4.02 -5.69
C GLY A 197 1.81 -3.01 -4.69
N ASP A 198 2.14 -3.10 -3.39
CA ASP A 198 1.79 -2.07 -2.40
C ASP A 198 2.72 -0.87 -2.43
N SER A 199 3.79 -0.94 -3.22
CA SER A 199 4.74 0.13 -3.40
C SER A 199 4.05 1.44 -3.83
N GLY A 200 4.41 2.54 -3.17
CA GLY A 200 3.75 3.84 -3.30
C GLY A 200 2.48 4.01 -2.47
N GLY A 201 1.90 2.92 -1.95
CA GLY A 201 0.71 2.93 -1.10
C GLY A 201 0.93 3.68 0.23
N PRO A 202 -0.14 4.26 0.81
CA PRO A 202 -0.04 5.02 2.04
C PRO A 202 0.11 4.13 3.27
N ASN A 203 0.72 4.70 4.29
CA ASN A 203 0.65 4.22 5.67
C ASN A 203 0.07 5.34 6.52
N PHE A 204 -1.21 5.20 6.88
CA PHE A 204 -1.93 6.19 7.68
C PHE A 204 -1.50 6.13 9.15
N LEU A 205 -1.47 7.28 9.82
CA LEU A 205 -1.20 7.35 11.26
C LEU A 205 -2.40 6.86 12.06
N GLY A 206 -2.15 5.99 13.04
CA GLY A 206 -3.21 5.37 13.83
C GLY A 206 -3.68 4.04 13.21
N ALA A 207 -4.58 3.35 13.90
CA ALA A 207 -5.27 2.18 13.36
C ALA A 207 -6.65 2.02 14.01
N SER A 208 -7.57 1.34 13.33
CA SER A 208 -8.93 1.11 13.84
C SER A 208 -9.59 2.44 14.27
N ARG A 209 -9.99 2.57 15.54
CA ARG A 209 -10.67 3.79 16.05
C ARG A 209 -9.76 5.00 16.21
N THR A 210 -8.44 4.82 16.17
CA THR A 210 -7.45 5.91 16.30
C THR A 210 -6.82 6.30 14.98
N GLU A 211 -7.17 5.62 13.89
CA GLU A 211 -6.74 5.95 12.55
C GLU A 211 -7.12 7.38 12.18
N THR A 212 -6.21 8.03 11.46
CA THR A 212 -6.37 9.39 10.97
C THR A 212 -6.21 9.38 9.45
N ASN A 213 -6.80 10.37 8.79
CA ASN A 213 -6.57 10.60 7.36
C ASN A 213 -5.23 11.33 7.09
N ILE A 214 -4.17 11.01 7.85
CA ILE A 214 -2.82 11.58 7.66
C ILE A 214 -1.90 10.46 7.22
N VAL A 215 -1.30 10.60 6.04
CA VAL A 215 -0.34 9.63 5.50
C VAL A 215 1.02 9.90 6.12
N GLY A 216 1.49 9.06 7.04
CA GLY A 216 2.82 9.21 7.63
C GLY A 216 3.94 8.96 6.62
N GLY A 217 3.69 8.07 5.65
CA GLY A 217 4.67 7.71 4.66
C GLY A 217 4.15 6.81 3.54
N THR A 218 4.95 6.65 2.49
CA THR A 218 4.68 5.74 1.36
C THR A 218 5.51 4.47 1.48
N THR A 219 4.88 3.32 1.24
CA THR A 219 5.57 2.02 1.19
C THR A 219 6.60 2.01 0.06
N ILE A 220 7.86 1.71 0.36
CA ILE A 220 8.93 1.67 -0.67
C ILE A 220 9.49 0.26 -0.84
N THR A 221 9.74 -0.44 0.25
CA THR A 221 10.38 -1.75 0.20
C THR A 221 10.06 -2.55 1.47
N GLY A 222 10.52 -3.79 1.52
CA GLY A 222 10.29 -4.70 2.63
C GLY A 222 11.18 -5.92 2.53
N ASP A 223 10.94 -6.91 3.38
CA ASP A 223 11.57 -8.21 3.21
C ASP A 223 10.98 -8.96 2.01
N SER A 224 11.79 -9.80 1.35
CA SER A 224 11.39 -10.47 0.10
C SER A 224 10.22 -11.44 0.25
N LEU A 225 9.97 -11.90 1.49
CA LEU A 225 8.89 -12.82 1.82
C LEU A 225 7.65 -12.10 2.34
N CYS A 226 7.67 -10.78 2.49
CA CYS A 226 6.54 -10.00 3.00
C CYS A 226 6.03 -10.50 4.38
N LYS A 227 6.94 -10.84 5.31
CA LYS A 227 6.58 -11.41 6.63
C LYS A 227 7.33 -10.80 7.81
N ALA A 228 8.12 -9.75 7.58
CA ALA A 228 8.96 -9.20 8.64
C ALA A 228 8.98 -7.67 8.67
N THR A 229 9.02 -6.99 7.54
CA THR A 229 9.25 -5.54 7.53
C THR A 229 8.56 -4.84 6.37
N ASN A 230 7.82 -3.78 6.70
CA ASN A 230 7.40 -2.74 5.77
C ASN A 230 8.29 -1.50 6.00
N VAL A 231 8.98 -1.04 4.96
CA VAL A 231 9.88 0.11 4.99
C VAL A 231 9.28 1.27 4.20
N ILE A 232 9.10 2.38 4.91
CA ILE A 232 8.23 3.48 4.50
C ILE A 232 9.04 4.77 4.42
N TYR A 233 8.97 5.46 3.29
CA TYR A 233 9.58 6.77 3.12
C TYR A 233 8.71 7.85 3.75
N ARG A 234 9.31 8.64 4.65
CA ARG A 234 8.63 9.65 5.46
C ARG A 234 8.22 10.85 4.62
N LEU A 235 6.97 11.32 4.81
CA LEU A 235 6.44 12.49 4.09
C LEU A 235 6.62 13.82 4.85
N ASP A 236 7.10 13.78 6.10
CA ASP A 236 7.32 14.96 6.92
C ASP A 236 8.75 15.56 6.81
N THR A 237 9.63 14.89 6.05
CA THR A 237 11.03 15.28 5.87
C THR A 237 11.18 16.48 4.94
N ALA A 238 12.32 17.18 5.07
CA ALA A 238 12.62 18.30 4.20
C ALA A 238 12.70 17.90 2.71
N SER A 239 13.28 16.73 2.41
CA SER A 239 13.41 16.21 1.04
C SER A 239 12.05 15.91 0.42
N ALA A 240 11.21 15.10 1.08
CA ALA A 240 9.86 14.80 0.60
C ALA A 240 9.01 16.06 0.44
N ARG A 241 9.04 16.97 1.42
CA ARG A 241 8.28 18.22 1.38
C ARG A 241 8.76 19.18 0.28
N SER A 242 10.06 19.25 0.03
CA SER A 242 10.62 20.05 -1.07
C SER A 242 10.03 19.59 -2.41
N PHE A 243 9.94 18.28 -2.64
CA PHE A 243 9.29 17.73 -3.83
C PHE A 243 7.79 18.01 -3.87
N LEU A 244 7.05 17.67 -2.80
CA LEU A 244 5.58 17.78 -2.74
C LEU A 244 5.06 19.22 -2.85
N SER A 245 5.80 20.19 -2.32
CA SER A 245 5.43 21.62 -2.36
C SER A 245 5.23 22.17 -3.77
N ARG A 246 5.77 21.50 -4.78
CA ARG A 246 5.59 21.85 -6.20
C ARG A 246 4.21 21.49 -6.74
N PHE A 247 3.47 20.61 -6.06
CA PHE A 247 2.23 20.01 -6.55
C PHE A 247 1.03 20.29 -5.63
N VAL A 248 1.26 20.45 -4.33
CA VAL A 248 0.20 20.68 -3.34
C VAL A 248 0.64 21.69 -2.27
N ALA A 249 -0.35 22.33 -1.64
CA ALA A 249 -0.09 23.13 -0.45
C ALA A 249 0.24 22.20 0.73
N LEU A 250 1.33 22.51 1.43
CA LEU A 250 1.76 21.75 2.60
C LEU A 250 1.18 22.35 3.90
N PRO A 251 0.84 21.51 4.89
CA PRO A 251 0.52 21.97 6.23
C PRO A 251 1.75 22.44 7.00
#